data_AF-A0AAX2ZLF8-F1
#
_entry.id   AF-A0AAX2ZLF8-F1
#
_cell.length_a   1.000
_cell.length_b   1.000
_cell.length_c   1.000
_cell.angle_alpha   90.00
_cell.angle_beta   90.00
_cell.angle_gamma   90.00
#
_symmetry.space_group_name_H-M   'P 1'
#
loop_
_entity.id
_entity.type
_entity.pdbx_description
1 polymer ?
#
loop_
_entity_poly.entity_id
_entity_poly.type
_entity_poly.pdbx_seq_one_letter_code
_entity_poly.pdbx_strand_id
1 'polypeptide(L)'
;MVRVAFLLITLLAIIVVTYKRISQKQFQSGKKLIKEINNQYRALFKERSSTFKIGQSITVLFSQGFLIFAIVIGVFRLLPEDLDNSYNITLKILSIVMTFIFMYFVVGYLLLSISRVYKYLYKIEDKNTKTDLLISYFIISMYMTILIIFPEQFGENYKIGLIGVGISYLLTLKVLLNIIRSPKIIKYHEHDTELDYIDENERHRNITTISGIILIMVILSLGLAVCFVSNSSVGAYSNNPSYFDLFYYTVITFATIGYGDISPVSTGAKLMAVIISITSILCLTIFLSSVMSYKNEE
;
A
#
# COMPACT_ATOMS: atom_id res chain seq x y z
N MET A 1 22.40 -35.26 -0.04
CA MET A 1 22.36 -35.16 1.44
C MET A 1 23.29 -34.08 1.99
N VAL A 2 24.59 -34.05 1.64
CA VAL A 2 25.56 -33.09 2.21
C VAL A 2 25.15 -31.61 2.00
N ARG A 3 24.68 -31.21 0.80
CA ARG A 3 24.20 -29.84 0.53
C ARG A 3 23.01 -29.41 1.41
N VAL A 4 22.13 -30.34 1.76
CA VAL A 4 20.96 -30.08 2.64
C VAL A 4 21.43 -29.86 4.07
N ALA A 5 22.44 -30.60 4.53
CA ALA A 5 23.04 -30.39 5.84
C ALA A 5 23.74 -29.03 5.93
N PHE A 6 24.48 -28.60 4.90
CA PHE A 6 25.07 -27.26 4.86
C PHE A 6 24.01 -26.15 4.90
N LEU A 7 22.92 -26.28 4.14
CA LEU A 7 21.80 -25.32 4.18
C LEU A 7 21.09 -25.27 5.53
N LEU A 8 20.89 -26.43 6.19
CA LEU A 8 20.29 -26.48 7.52
C LEU A 8 21.18 -25.83 8.58
N ILE A 9 22.49 -26.07 8.51
CA ILE A 9 23.47 -25.48 9.44
C ILE A 9 23.56 -23.96 9.24
N THR A 10 23.57 -23.47 8.00
CA THR A 10 23.57 -22.03 7.73
C THR A 10 22.25 -21.37 8.12
N LEU A 11 21.11 -22.00 7.89
CA LEU A 11 19.80 -21.51 8.34
C LEU A 11 19.73 -21.43 9.88
N LEU A 12 20.20 -22.48 10.58
CA LEU A 12 20.30 -22.49 12.05
C LEU A 12 21.24 -21.39 12.56
N ALA A 13 22.39 -21.20 11.93
CA ALA A 13 23.32 -20.13 12.29
C ALA A 13 22.68 -18.74 12.12
N ILE A 14 21.96 -18.51 11.01
CA ILE A 14 21.24 -17.25 10.77
C ILE A 14 20.16 -17.05 11.84
N ILE A 15 19.36 -18.08 12.15
CA ILE A 15 18.31 -18.01 13.18
C ILE A 15 18.91 -17.70 14.56
N VAL A 16 20.00 -18.36 14.94
CA VAL A 16 20.66 -18.14 16.24
C VAL A 16 21.29 -16.74 16.31
N VAL A 17 21.93 -16.28 15.23
CA VAL A 17 22.52 -14.94 15.16
C VAL A 17 21.45 -13.86 15.20
N THR A 18 20.33 -14.03 14.48
CA THR A 18 19.20 -13.09 14.54
C THR A 18 18.53 -13.12 15.90
N TYR A 19 18.28 -14.30 16.49
CA TYR A 19 17.71 -14.43 17.82
C TYR A 19 18.59 -13.75 18.89
N LYS A 20 19.92 -13.92 18.81
CA LYS A 20 20.88 -13.30 19.72
C LYS A 20 20.99 -11.78 19.54
N ARG A 21 20.69 -11.25 18.34
CA ARG A 21 20.67 -9.80 18.04
C ARG A 21 19.32 -9.13 18.30
N ILE A 22 18.23 -9.89 18.44
CA ILE A 22 16.90 -9.33 18.71
C ILE A 22 16.84 -8.87 20.16
N SER A 23 16.72 -7.55 20.36
CA SER A 23 16.56 -6.99 21.70
C SER A 23 15.19 -7.34 22.29
N GLN A 24 15.09 -7.37 23.62
CA GLN A 24 13.83 -7.64 24.34
C GLN A 24 12.69 -6.67 23.93
N LYS A 25 13.04 -5.42 23.56
CA LYS A 25 12.11 -4.43 22.96
C LYS A 25 11.55 -4.87 21.60
N GLN A 26 12.39 -5.42 20.72
CA GLN A 26 11.95 -5.89 19.39
C GLN A 26 11.05 -7.13 19.51
N PHE A 27 11.32 -8.03 20.46
CA PHE A 27 10.46 -9.20 20.73
C PHE A 27 9.08 -8.79 21.28
N GLN A 28 9.04 -7.82 22.20
CA GLN A 28 7.78 -7.26 22.69
C GLN A 28 6.98 -6.55 21.60
N SER A 29 7.65 -5.79 20.71
CA SER A 29 7.02 -5.17 19.54
C SER A 29 6.42 -6.20 18.58
N GLY A 30 7.13 -7.32 18.32
CA GLY A 30 6.61 -8.41 17.49
C GLY A 30 5.39 -9.10 18.10
N LYS A 31 5.42 -9.39 19.40
CA LYS A 31 4.28 -9.99 20.13
C LYS A 31 3.06 -9.05 20.16
N LYS A 32 3.31 -7.74 20.30
CA LYS A 32 2.28 -6.70 20.19
C LYS A 32 1.67 -6.66 18.78
N LEU A 33 2.49 -6.71 17.73
CA LEU A 33 2.05 -6.80 16.33
C LEU A 33 1.13 -8.00 16.09
N ILE A 34 1.54 -9.21 16.51
CA ILE A 34 0.71 -10.42 16.36
C ILE A 34 -0.62 -10.29 17.10
N LYS A 35 -0.60 -9.72 18.31
CA LYS A 35 -1.82 -9.47 19.09
C LYS A 35 -2.73 -8.46 18.40
N GLU A 36 -2.18 -7.39 17.82
CA GLU A 36 -2.94 -6.41 17.05
C GLU A 36 -3.53 -7.02 15.78
N ILE A 37 -2.77 -7.82 15.02
CA ILE A 37 -3.26 -8.54 13.83
C ILE A 37 -4.45 -9.45 14.21
N ASN A 38 -4.29 -10.27 15.26
CA ASN A 38 -5.36 -11.15 15.75
C ASN A 38 -6.60 -10.37 16.21
N ASN A 39 -6.40 -9.23 16.88
CA ASN A 39 -7.50 -8.37 17.28
C ASN A 39 -8.23 -7.77 16.07
N GLN A 40 -7.53 -7.46 14.98
CA GLN A 40 -8.18 -6.99 13.75
C GLN A 40 -9.03 -8.09 13.12
N TYR A 41 -8.49 -9.31 12.96
CA TYR A 41 -9.29 -10.44 12.49
C TYR A 41 -10.54 -10.64 13.35
N ARG A 42 -10.41 -10.53 14.68
CA ARG A 42 -11.54 -10.65 15.61
C ARG A 42 -12.52 -9.47 15.50
N ALA A 43 -12.05 -8.27 15.18
CA ALA A 43 -12.88 -7.09 15.00
C ALA A 43 -13.73 -7.16 13.73
N LEU A 44 -13.24 -7.80 12.66
CA LEU A 44 -14.04 -8.04 11.44
C LEU A 44 -15.34 -8.83 11.74
N PHE A 45 -15.31 -9.71 12.73
CA PHE A 45 -16.46 -10.54 13.12
C PHE A 45 -17.28 -9.97 14.29
N LYS A 46 -16.95 -8.77 14.80
CA LYS A 46 -17.61 -8.16 15.95
C LYS A 46 -18.22 -6.82 15.54
N GLU A 47 -19.35 -6.90 14.85
CA GLU A 47 -20.06 -5.74 14.27
C GLU A 47 -20.48 -4.72 15.34
N ARG A 48 -20.26 -3.41 15.08
CA ARG A 48 -20.89 -2.33 15.84
C ARG A 48 -21.55 -1.34 14.89
N SER A 49 -22.85 -1.18 15.11
CA SER A 49 -23.86 -0.56 14.26
C SER A 49 -23.67 0.94 13.94
N SER A 50 -23.85 1.27 12.66
CA SER A 50 -24.53 2.47 12.15
C SER A 50 -24.55 2.32 10.62
N THR A 51 -25.70 2.51 9.98
CA THR A 51 -25.94 2.22 8.55
C THR A 51 -24.99 2.95 7.59
N PHE A 52 -24.49 4.14 7.95
CA PHE A 52 -23.45 4.85 7.17
C PHE A 52 -22.04 4.23 7.32
N LYS A 53 -21.80 3.50 8.42
CA LYS A 53 -20.56 2.74 8.69
C LYS A 53 -20.55 1.38 7.98
N ILE A 54 -21.73 0.79 7.76
CA ILE A 54 -21.87 -0.52 7.11
C ILE A 54 -21.53 -0.44 5.62
N GLY A 55 -22.06 0.56 4.89
CA GLY A 55 -21.74 0.74 3.46
C GLY A 55 -20.24 0.95 3.19
N GLN A 56 -19.60 1.85 3.96
CA GLN A 56 -18.15 2.10 3.84
C GLN A 56 -17.31 0.88 4.23
N SER A 57 -17.73 0.14 5.24
CA SER A 57 -17.05 -1.09 5.67
C SER A 57 -17.21 -2.22 4.65
N ILE A 58 -18.38 -2.36 4.03
CA ILE A 58 -18.65 -3.37 2.98
C ILE A 58 -17.81 -3.08 1.74
N THR A 59 -17.78 -1.84 1.25
CA THR A 59 -16.99 -1.47 0.06
C THR A 59 -15.50 -1.77 0.26
N VAL A 60 -14.99 -1.49 1.45
CA VAL A 60 -13.59 -1.76 1.81
C VAL A 60 -13.33 -3.25 2.06
N LEU A 61 -14.24 -3.97 2.72
CA LEU A 61 -14.18 -5.42 2.88
C LEU A 61 -14.18 -6.15 1.54
N PHE A 62 -15.01 -5.69 0.60
CA PHE A 62 -15.12 -6.28 -0.73
C PHE A 62 -13.85 -6.04 -1.55
N SER A 63 -13.32 -4.81 -1.58
CA SER A 63 -12.04 -4.54 -2.26
C SER A 63 -10.87 -5.30 -1.64
N GLN A 64 -10.90 -5.53 -0.32
CA GLN A 64 -9.90 -6.30 0.42
C GLN A 64 -10.00 -7.80 0.18
N GLY A 65 -11.20 -8.38 0.15
CA GLY A 65 -11.41 -9.79 -0.16
C GLY A 65 -10.82 -10.13 -1.53
N PHE A 66 -11.03 -9.24 -2.50
CA PHE A 66 -10.42 -9.32 -3.82
C PHE A 66 -8.89 -9.21 -3.78
N LEU A 67 -8.31 -8.24 -3.06
CA LEU A 67 -6.86 -8.05 -2.99
C LEU A 67 -6.16 -9.23 -2.28
N ILE A 68 -6.80 -9.80 -1.26
CA ILE A 68 -6.36 -11.04 -0.62
C ILE A 68 -6.39 -12.19 -1.62
N PHE A 69 -7.53 -12.39 -2.30
CA PHE A 69 -7.68 -13.39 -3.36
C PHE A 69 -6.62 -13.22 -4.46
N ALA A 70 -6.22 -11.98 -4.76
CA ALA A 70 -5.19 -11.68 -5.72
C ALA A 70 -3.81 -12.14 -5.30
N ILE A 71 -3.43 -11.85 -4.07
CA ILE A 71 -2.16 -12.26 -3.50
C ILE A 71 -2.12 -13.78 -3.39
N VAL A 72 -3.24 -14.42 -2.98
CA VAL A 72 -3.35 -15.88 -2.95
C VAL A 72 -3.03 -16.45 -4.33
N ILE A 73 -3.75 -16.05 -5.37
CA ILE A 73 -3.56 -16.55 -6.73
C ILE A 73 -2.17 -16.21 -7.28
N GLY A 74 -1.70 -14.98 -7.06
CA GLY A 74 -0.37 -14.54 -7.52
C GLY A 74 0.75 -15.38 -6.91
N VAL A 75 0.66 -15.69 -5.62
CA VAL A 75 1.61 -16.58 -4.93
C VAL A 75 1.47 -18.02 -5.41
N PHE A 76 0.25 -18.50 -5.64
CA PHE A 76 0.02 -19.83 -6.22
C PHE A 76 0.57 -19.96 -7.66
N ARG A 77 0.53 -18.90 -8.47
CA ARG A 77 1.16 -18.87 -9.81
C ARG A 77 2.68 -18.81 -9.76
N LEU A 78 3.26 -18.24 -8.70
CA LEU A 78 4.70 -18.18 -8.46
C LEU A 78 5.29 -19.50 -7.94
N LEU A 79 4.44 -20.45 -7.54
CA LEU A 79 4.87 -21.82 -7.26
C LEU A 79 5.14 -22.52 -8.61
N PRO A 80 6.38 -22.96 -8.88
CA PRO A 80 6.70 -23.64 -10.13
C PRO A 80 5.89 -24.95 -10.23
N GLU A 81 5.17 -25.13 -11.35
CA GLU A 81 4.54 -26.41 -11.71
C GLU A 81 5.59 -27.52 -11.94
N ASP A 82 6.83 -27.13 -12.29
CA ASP A 82 7.95 -28.03 -12.59
C ASP A 82 8.74 -28.50 -11.35
N LEU A 83 8.03 -28.92 -10.30
CA LEU A 83 8.63 -29.77 -9.28
C LEU A 83 8.51 -31.21 -9.76
N ASP A 84 9.46 -31.54 -10.64
CA ASP A 84 9.76 -32.86 -11.19
C ASP A 84 9.51 -33.98 -10.16
N ASN A 85 9.14 -35.16 -10.66
CA ASN A 85 8.61 -36.35 -9.97
C ASN A 85 9.53 -36.95 -8.85
N SER A 86 10.59 -36.22 -8.50
CA SER A 86 11.66 -36.46 -7.53
C SER A 86 11.52 -35.64 -6.23
N TYR A 87 10.52 -34.76 -6.11
CA TYR A 87 10.27 -34.02 -4.86
C TYR A 87 9.51 -34.88 -3.82
N ASN A 88 10.11 -35.10 -2.65
CA ASN A 88 9.45 -35.77 -1.53
C ASN A 88 8.12 -35.07 -1.18
N ILE A 89 7.03 -35.83 -1.10
CA ILE A 89 5.67 -35.36 -0.74
C ILE A 89 5.70 -34.47 0.51
N THR A 90 6.56 -34.80 1.48
CA THR A 90 6.81 -34.02 2.70
C THR A 90 7.26 -32.58 2.43
N LEU A 91 8.15 -32.37 1.46
CA LEU A 91 8.64 -31.02 1.08
C LEU A 91 7.54 -30.20 0.40
N LYS A 92 6.66 -30.83 -0.38
CA LYS A 92 5.51 -30.17 -1.02
C LYS A 92 4.45 -29.75 0.01
N ILE A 93 4.17 -30.60 0.99
CA ILE A 93 3.28 -30.25 2.11
C ILE A 93 3.90 -29.11 2.94
N LEU A 94 5.20 -29.17 3.22
CA LEU A 94 5.90 -28.12 3.96
C LEU A 94 5.87 -26.78 3.22
N SER A 95 6.07 -26.76 1.89
CA SER A 95 6.00 -25.53 1.11
C SER A 95 4.60 -24.92 1.11
N ILE A 96 3.55 -25.75 0.99
CA ILE A 96 2.15 -25.28 1.06
C ILE A 96 1.84 -24.67 2.43
N VAL A 97 2.26 -25.32 3.52
CA VAL A 97 2.06 -24.81 4.88
C VAL A 97 2.82 -23.49 5.10
N MET A 98 4.06 -23.39 4.62
CA MET A 98 4.84 -22.14 4.72
C MET A 98 4.21 -21.01 3.91
N THR A 99 3.70 -21.31 2.70
CA THR A 99 2.95 -20.36 1.89
C THR A 99 1.69 -19.88 2.61
N PHE A 100 0.95 -20.78 3.26
CA PHE A 100 -0.28 -20.43 3.98
C PHE A 100 0.01 -19.55 5.22
N ILE A 101 1.08 -19.87 5.97
CA ILE A 101 1.55 -19.06 7.11
C ILE A 101 2.00 -17.68 6.62
N PHE A 102 2.79 -17.63 5.56
CA PHE A 102 3.24 -16.38 4.95
C PHE A 102 2.04 -15.53 4.52
N MET A 103 1.07 -16.14 3.84
CA MET A 103 -0.16 -15.49 3.42
C MET A 103 -0.96 -14.94 4.60
N TYR A 104 -1.11 -15.70 5.69
CA TYR A 104 -1.76 -15.23 6.92
C TYR A 104 -1.09 -13.96 7.48
N PHE A 105 0.24 -13.91 7.53
CA PHE A 105 0.96 -12.73 7.99
C PHE A 105 0.83 -11.54 7.03
N VAL A 106 0.93 -11.77 5.71
CA VAL A 106 0.77 -10.73 4.69
C VAL A 106 -0.63 -10.12 4.75
N VAL A 107 -1.66 -10.96 4.78
CA VAL A 107 -3.06 -10.53 4.87
C VAL A 107 -3.33 -9.81 6.19
N GLY A 108 -2.81 -10.35 7.30
CA GLY A 108 -2.98 -9.75 8.63
C GLY A 108 -2.33 -8.38 8.76
N TYR A 109 -1.13 -8.21 8.20
CA TYR A 109 -0.44 -6.93 8.18
C TYR A 109 -1.12 -5.90 7.27
N LEU A 110 -1.64 -6.35 6.11
CA LEU A 110 -2.45 -5.50 5.23
C LEU A 110 -3.70 -5.01 5.95
N LEU A 111 -4.48 -5.90 6.56
CA LEU A 111 -5.68 -5.55 7.35
C LEU A 111 -5.36 -4.56 8.49
N LEU A 112 -4.25 -4.78 9.20
CA LEU A 112 -3.79 -3.91 10.27
C LEU A 112 -3.39 -2.52 9.76
N SER A 113 -2.66 -2.47 8.65
CA SER A 113 -2.30 -1.21 7.99
C SER A 113 -3.56 -0.43 7.58
N ILE A 114 -4.57 -1.12 7.05
CA ILE A 114 -5.83 -0.50 6.62
C ILE A 114 -6.67 -0.03 7.82
N SER A 115 -6.73 -0.79 8.90
CA SER A 115 -7.44 -0.37 10.12
C SER A 115 -6.79 0.88 10.75
N ARG A 116 -5.46 0.99 10.67
CA ARG A 116 -4.76 2.21 11.06
C ARG A 116 -5.11 3.37 10.14
N VAL A 117 -5.04 3.19 8.82
CA VAL A 117 -5.46 4.19 7.82
C VAL A 117 -6.91 4.62 8.07
N TYR A 118 -7.82 3.68 8.34
CA TYR A 118 -9.22 3.95 8.68
C TYR A 118 -9.39 4.76 9.98
N LYS A 119 -8.65 4.41 11.03
CA LYS A 119 -8.66 5.16 12.30
C LYS A 119 -8.17 6.60 12.11
N TYR A 120 -7.19 6.81 11.24
CA TYR A 120 -6.68 8.14 10.90
C TYR A 120 -7.64 8.91 9.96
N LEU A 121 -8.21 8.23 8.97
CA LEU A 121 -9.29 8.73 8.09
C LEU A 121 -10.52 9.18 8.87
N TYR A 122 -10.88 8.45 9.93
CA TYR A 122 -12.03 8.78 10.77
C TYR A 122 -11.83 10.09 11.53
N LYS A 123 -10.60 10.55 11.72
CA LYS A 123 -10.31 11.86 12.34
C LYS A 123 -10.63 13.03 11.40
N ILE A 124 -10.77 12.81 10.09
CA ILE A 124 -11.15 13.84 9.12
C ILE A 124 -12.64 14.17 9.33
N GLU A 125 -12.92 15.36 9.84
CA GLU A 125 -14.26 15.84 10.17
C GLU A 125 -15.09 16.17 8.92
N ASP A 126 -14.44 16.64 7.85
CA ASP A 126 -15.12 16.95 6.61
C ASP A 126 -15.59 15.67 5.91
N LYS A 127 -16.91 15.48 5.92
CA LYS A 127 -17.60 14.35 5.29
C LYS A 127 -17.26 14.22 3.81
N ASN A 128 -17.07 15.33 3.10
CA ASN A 128 -16.76 15.32 1.67
C ASN A 128 -15.35 14.78 1.43
N THR A 129 -14.33 15.34 2.10
CA THR A 129 -12.94 14.87 2.03
C THR A 129 -12.81 13.40 2.39
N LYS A 130 -13.51 12.96 3.44
CA LYS A 130 -13.52 11.55 3.84
C LYS A 130 -14.10 10.64 2.74
N THR A 131 -15.19 11.08 2.10
CA THR A 131 -15.83 10.31 1.02
C THR A 131 -14.93 10.25 -0.22
N ASP A 132 -14.33 11.38 -0.61
CA ASP A 132 -13.41 11.47 -1.74
C ASP A 132 -12.20 10.53 -1.54
N LEU A 133 -11.63 10.49 -0.32
CA LEU A 133 -10.49 9.62 -0.03
C LEU A 133 -10.86 8.13 -0.03
N LEU A 134 -12.05 7.78 0.47
CA LEU A 134 -12.56 6.40 0.43
C LEU A 134 -12.82 5.90 -0.99
N ILE A 135 -13.43 6.74 -1.84
CA ILE A 135 -13.66 6.42 -3.25
C ILE A 135 -12.31 6.21 -3.96
N SER A 136 -11.36 7.11 -3.74
CA SER A 136 -10.01 7.01 -4.32
C SER A 136 -9.32 5.70 -3.91
N TYR A 137 -9.36 5.38 -2.62
CA TYR A 137 -8.80 4.14 -2.08
C TYR A 137 -9.45 2.90 -2.70
N PHE A 138 -10.79 2.89 -2.81
CA PHE A 138 -11.53 1.77 -3.39
C PHE A 138 -11.12 1.52 -4.85
N ILE A 139 -11.06 2.58 -5.66
CA ILE A 139 -10.67 2.49 -7.08
C ILE A 139 -9.24 1.97 -7.22
N ILE A 140 -8.28 2.56 -6.49
CA ILE A 140 -6.87 2.13 -6.52
C ILE A 140 -6.76 0.66 -6.11
N SER A 141 -7.42 0.25 -5.02
CA SER A 141 -7.41 -1.12 -4.53
C SER A 141 -8.00 -2.11 -5.54
N MET A 142 -9.11 -1.74 -6.20
CA MET A 142 -9.76 -2.59 -7.21
C MET A 142 -8.85 -2.76 -8.43
N TYR A 143 -8.29 -1.68 -8.97
CA TYR A 143 -7.42 -1.78 -10.14
C TYR A 143 -6.09 -2.47 -9.85
N MET A 144 -5.49 -2.26 -8.68
CA MET A 144 -4.32 -3.04 -8.24
C MET A 144 -4.64 -4.53 -8.17
N THR A 145 -5.83 -4.89 -7.68
CA THR A 145 -6.28 -6.28 -7.67
C THR A 145 -6.37 -6.82 -9.09
N ILE A 146 -7.08 -6.12 -9.98
CA ILE A 146 -7.29 -6.59 -11.36
C ILE A 146 -5.95 -6.74 -12.08
N LEU A 147 -5.02 -5.81 -11.88
CA LEU A 147 -3.65 -5.88 -12.42
C LEU A 147 -2.93 -7.16 -11.99
N ILE A 148 -3.05 -7.55 -10.72
CA ILE A 148 -2.36 -8.72 -10.15
C ILE A 148 -3.03 -10.03 -10.58
N ILE A 149 -4.37 -10.12 -10.59
CA ILE A 149 -5.08 -11.37 -10.90
C ILE A 149 -5.23 -11.60 -12.39
N PHE A 150 -5.69 -10.56 -13.10
CA PHE A 150 -6.13 -10.61 -14.48
C PHE A 150 -5.37 -9.56 -15.31
N PRO A 151 -4.03 -9.69 -15.44
CA PRO A 151 -3.20 -8.69 -16.13
C PRO A 151 -3.60 -8.47 -17.61
N GLU A 152 -4.13 -9.51 -18.27
CA GLU A 152 -4.64 -9.42 -19.64
C GLU A 152 -5.91 -8.54 -19.69
N GLN A 153 -6.91 -8.85 -18.86
CA GLN A 153 -8.15 -8.06 -18.77
C GLN A 153 -7.88 -6.61 -18.33
N PHE A 154 -6.88 -6.40 -17.48
CA PHE A 154 -6.41 -5.08 -17.10
C PHE A 154 -5.94 -4.29 -18.33
N GLY A 155 -5.10 -4.90 -19.17
CA GLY A 155 -4.56 -4.28 -20.38
C GLY A 155 -5.63 -3.99 -21.44
N GLU A 156 -6.55 -4.93 -21.68
CA GLU A 156 -7.64 -4.77 -22.64
C GLU A 156 -8.56 -3.57 -22.32
N ASN A 157 -8.80 -3.34 -21.03
CA ASN A 157 -9.71 -2.29 -20.56
C ASN A 157 -9.01 -0.97 -20.23
N TYR A 158 -7.87 -0.68 -20.86
CA TYR A 158 -7.04 0.49 -20.50
C TYR A 158 -7.78 1.84 -20.58
N LYS A 159 -8.73 2.01 -21.51
CA LYS A 159 -9.49 3.27 -21.65
C LYS A 159 -10.36 3.56 -20.43
N ILE A 160 -11.10 2.55 -19.98
CA ILE A 160 -11.94 2.64 -18.77
C ILE A 160 -11.05 2.77 -17.54
N GLY A 161 -9.94 2.02 -17.52
CA GLY A 161 -8.91 2.10 -16.49
C GLY A 161 -8.34 3.50 -16.31
N LEU A 162 -7.96 4.18 -17.41
CA LEU A 162 -7.44 5.55 -17.37
C LEU A 162 -8.46 6.55 -16.83
N ILE A 163 -9.74 6.41 -17.19
CA ILE A 163 -10.80 7.27 -16.64
C ILE A 163 -10.93 7.05 -15.14
N GLY A 164 -11.05 5.79 -14.69
CA GLY A 164 -11.21 5.46 -13.28
C GLY A 164 -10.01 5.89 -12.44
N VAL A 165 -8.79 5.61 -12.92
CA VAL A 165 -7.56 6.06 -12.25
C VAL A 165 -7.46 7.58 -12.24
N GLY A 166 -7.79 8.25 -13.34
CA GLY A 166 -7.85 9.71 -13.40
C GLY A 166 -8.79 10.32 -12.35
N ILE A 167 -9.99 9.74 -12.17
CA ILE A 167 -10.92 10.14 -11.11
C ILE A 167 -10.28 9.93 -9.74
N SER A 168 -9.70 8.76 -9.47
CA SER A 168 -9.05 8.47 -8.19
C SER A 168 -7.88 9.42 -7.89
N TYR A 169 -7.12 9.79 -8.91
CA TYR A 169 -5.99 10.70 -8.82
C TYR A 169 -6.45 12.12 -8.47
N LEU A 170 -7.44 12.65 -9.19
CA LEU A 170 -7.98 13.99 -8.95
C LEU A 170 -8.62 14.10 -7.56
N LEU A 171 -9.36 13.08 -7.13
CA LEU A 171 -9.92 13.02 -5.78
C LEU A 171 -8.82 12.96 -4.71
N THR A 172 -7.77 12.16 -4.93
CA THR A 172 -6.63 12.08 -4.00
C THR A 172 -5.91 13.42 -3.89
N LEU A 173 -5.70 14.12 -5.01
CA LEU A 173 -5.13 15.47 -5.00
C LEU A 173 -6.05 16.49 -4.31
N LYS A 174 -7.36 16.43 -4.55
CA LYS A 174 -8.33 17.30 -3.88
C LYS A 174 -8.28 17.11 -2.36
N VAL A 175 -8.19 15.87 -1.90
CA VAL A 175 -8.04 15.54 -0.48
C VAL A 175 -6.74 16.10 0.08
N LEU A 176 -5.62 15.90 -0.62
CA LEU A 176 -4.31 16.45 -0.25
C LEU A 176 -4.37 17.97 -0.09
N LEU A 177 -4.90 18.67 -1.08
CA LEU A 177 -5.06 20.13 -1.07
C LEU A 177 -5.97 20.61 0.05
N ASN A 178 -7.07 19.90 0.33
CA ASN A 178 -8.00 20.31 1.37
C ASN A 178 -7.41 20.15 2.78
N ILE A 179 -6.60 19.12 3.01
CA ILE A 179 -5.89 18.92 4.28
C ILE A 179 -4.85 20.02 4.51
N ILE A 180 -4.14 20.47 3.47
CA ILE A 180 -3.19 21.59 3.57
C ILE A 180 -3.90 22.91 3.81
N ARG A 181 -4.99 23.16 3.08
CA ARG A 181 -5.76 24.41 3.18
C ARG A 181 -6.41 24.57 4.55
N SER A 182 -6.82 23.46 5.16
CA SER A 182 -7.58 23.46 6.41
C SER A 182 -7.08 22.34 7.34
N PRO A 183 -5.92 22.51 8.00
CA PRO A 183 -5.39 21.51 8.93
C PRO A 183 -6.31 21.25 10.13
N LYS A 184 -7.23 22.20 10.42
CA LYS A 184 -8.28 22.10 11.45
C LYS A 184 -9.34 21.01 11.19
N ILE A 185 -9.34 20.37 10.02
CA ILE A 185 -10.30 19.28 9.68
C ILE A 185 -10.02 18.00 10.49
N ILE A 186 -8.84 17.85 11.09
CA ILE A 186 -8.48 16.65 11.86
C ILE A 186 -8.91 16.84 13.32
N LYS A 187 -9.97 16.16 13.74
CA LYS A 187 -10.44 16.19 15.13
C LYS A 187 -9.39 15.61 16.07
N TYR A 188 -9.02 16.44 17.04
CA TYR A 188 -8.42 16.01 18.28
C TYR A 188 -9.53 15.63 19.25
N HIS A 189 -9.38 14.51 19.95
CA HIS A 189 -10.28 14.23 21.06
C HIS A 189 -9.89 15.20 22.18
N GLU A 190 -10.61 16.31 22.29
CA GLU A 190 -10.72 17.03 23.56
C GLU A 190 -11.21 16.01 24.59
N HIS A 191 -10.31 15.59 25.46
CA HIS A 191 -10.68 15.03 26.74
C HIS A 191 -10.35 16.11 27.77
N ASP A 192 -11.38 16.47 28.54
CA ASP A 192 -11.47 17.62 29.41
C ASP A 192 -10.19 17.94 30.23
N THR A 193 -9.86 19.23 30.27
CA THR A 193 -9.13 19.96 31.33
C THR A 193 -7.67 19.55 31.65
N GLU A 194 -6.76 20.53 31.44
CA GLU A 194 -5.45 20.73 32.10
C GLU A 194 -4.12 20.18 31.52
N LEU A 195 -4.03 19.66 30.28
CA LEU A 195 -2.70 19.35 29.68
C LEU A 195 -2.56 19.79 28.22
N ASP A 196 -2.40 21.10 28.00
CA ASP A 196 -2.23 21.72 26.68
C ASP A 196 -0.88 21.39 25.99
N TYR A 197 0.11 20.90 26.76
CA TYR A 197 1.46 20.59 26.23
C TYR A 197 1.63 19.17 25.66
N ILE A 198 0.71 18.23 25.94
CA ILE A 198 0.81 16.85 25.41
C ILE A 198 0.15 16.72 24.02
N ASP A 199 -0.60 17.72 23.57
CA ASP A 199 -1.49 17.58 22.42
C ASP A 199 -0.87 17.94 21.05
N GLU A 200 0.05 18.92 21.00
CA GLU A 200 0.64 19.37 19.73
C GLU A 200 1.57 18.32 19.08
N ASN A 201 2.37 17.62 19.89
CA ASN A 201 3.26 16.55 19.42
C ASN A 201 2.47 15.36 18.83
N GLU A 202 1.33 15.00 19.42
CA GLU A 202 0.47 14.01 18.80
C GLU A 202 -0.14 14.55 17.49
N ARG A 203 -0.48 15.86 17.46
CA ARG A 203 -1.18 16.50 16.32
C ARG A 203 -0.31 16.45 15.08
N HIS A 204 0.93 16.89 15.18
CA HIS A 204 1.88 16.80 14.08
C HIS A 204 2.17 15.36 13.68
N ARG A 205 2.37 14.45 14.63
CA ARG A 205 2.61 13.02 14.33
C ARG A 205 1.48 12.42 13.49
N ASN A 206 0.23 12.78 13.78
CA ASN A 206 -0.93 12.33 13.02
C ASN A 206 -1.01 12.98 11.63
N ILE A 207 -0.71 14.28 11.51
CA ILE A 207 -0.68 14.99 10.23
C ILE A 207 0.39 14.41 9.30
N THR A 208 1.62 14.23 9.79
CA THR A 208 2.71 13.63 9.00
C THR A 208 2.36 12.21 8.54
N THR A 209 1.73 11.42 9.41
CA THR A 209 1.28 10.06 9.06
C THR A 209 0.20 10.09 7.98
N ILE A 210 -0.80 10.97 8.09
CA ILE A 210 -1.88 11.12 7.10
C ILE A 210 -1.32 11.60 5.75
N SER A 211 -0.45 12.61 5.76
CA SER A 211 0.22 13.09 4.54
C SER A 211 1.05 12.00 3.87
N GLY A 212 1.75 11.17 4.65
CA GLY A 212 2.49 10.02 4.13
C GLY A 212 1.59 8.96 3.48
N ILE A 213 0.43 8.66 4.08
CA ILE A 213 -0.54 7.73 3.49
C ILE A 213 -1.07 8.26 2.16
N ILE A 214 -1.45 9.55 2.10
CA ILE A 214 -1.97 10.16 0.88
C ILE A 214 -0.90 10.21 -0.20
N LEU A 215 0.35 10.51 0.14
CA LEU A 215 1.49 10.45 -0.78
C LEU A 215 1.60 9.08 -1.45
N ILE A 216 1.54 8.00 -0.65
CA ILE A 216 1.58 6.63 -1.16
C ILE A 216 0.40 6.36 -2.10
N MET A 217 -0.81 6.83 -1.76
CA MET A 217 -1.98 6.69 -2.63
C MET A 217 -1.80 7.43 -3.97
N VAL A 218 -1.21 8.62 -3.97
CA VAL A 218 -0.89 9.36 -5.21
C VAL A 218 0.09 8.56 -6.07
N ILE A 219 1.16 8.04 -5.48
CA ILE A 219 2.17 7.25 -6.21
C ILE A 219 1.54 5.99 -6.81
N LEU A 220 0.70 5.28 -6.05
CA LEU A 220 -0.01 4.09 -6.54
C LEU A 220 -0.96 4.42 -7.68
N SER A 221 -1.69 5.53 -7.58
CA SER A 221 -2.59 6.01 -8.65
C SER A 221 -1.81 6.35 -9.92
N LEU A 222 -0.67 7.04 -9.80
CA LEU A 222 0.22 7.32 -10.94
C LEU A 222 0.81 6.04 -11.54
N GLY A 223 1.18 5.06 -10.70
CA GLY A 223 1.71 3.77 -11.16
C GLY A 223 0.69 2.98 -11.98
N LEU A 224 -0.56 2.92 -11.51
CA LEU A 224 -1.66 2.34 -12.28
C LEU A 224 -1.90 3.06 -13.61
N ALA A 225 -1.83 4.40 -13.61
CA ALA A 225 -1.97 5.19 -14.84
C ALA A 225 -0.86 4.84 -15.85
N VAL A 226 0.39 4.73 -15.39
CA VAL A 226 1.52 4.29 -16.22
C VAL A 226 1.29 2.88 -16.79
N CYS A 227 0.82 1.93 -15.97
CA CYS A 227 0.49 0.59 -16.43
C CYS A 227 -0.60 0.60 -17.52
N PHE A 228 -1.64 1.42 -17.36
CA PHE A 228 -2.69 1.55 -18.40
C PHE A 228 -2.16 2.25 -19.66
N VAL A 229 -1.35 3.31 -19.53
CA VAL A 229 -0.71 3.97 -20.68
C VAL A 229 0.19 3.01 -21.44
N SER A 230 0.91 2.12 -20.75
CA SER A 230 1.76 1.11 -21.39
C SER A 230 0.96 0.15 -22.28
N ASN A 231 -0.31 -0.10 -21.95
CA ASN A 231 -1.20 -0.93 -22.77
C ASN A 231 -1.91 -0.17 -23.90
N SER A 232 -1.83 1.17 -23.91
CA SER A 232 -2.49 1.98 -24.94
C SER A 232 -1.82 1.91 -26.31
N SER A 233 -0.50 1.64 -26.35
CA SER A 233 0.29 1.55 -27.57
C SER A 233 1.44 0.58 -27.37
N VAL A 234 1.66 -0.29 -28.37
CA VAL A 234 2.82 -1.20 -28.37
C VAL A 234 4.10 -0.39 -28.36
N GLY A 235 5.01 -0.67 -27.43
CA GLY A 235 6.26 0.09 -27.29
C GLY A 235 6.06 1.50 -26.72
N ALA A 236 5.01 1.74 -25.91
CA ALA A 236 4.80 3.02 -25.22
C ALA A 236 6.01 3.46 -24.38
N TYR A 237 6.72 2.49 -23.80
CA TYR A 237 7.94 2.66 -23.03
C TYR A 237 9.08 1.85 -23.66
N SER A 238 10.32 2.33 -23.52
CA SER A 238 11.51 1.64 -24.03
C SER A 238 11.68 0.27 -23.37
N ASN A 239 12.20 -0.70 -24.12
CA ASN A 239 12.56 -2.06 -23.65
C ASN A 239 11.39 -2.95 -23.21
N ASN A 240 10.13 -2.61 -23.56
CA ASN A 240 8.93 -3.39 -23.22
C ASN A 240 8.91 -3.85 -21.74
N PRO A 241 8.85 -2.88 -20.80
CA PRO A 241 8.97 -3.15 -19.37
C PRO A 241 7.80 -3.98 -18.85
N SER A 242 8.05 -4.81 -17.83
CA SER A 242 6.98 -5.48 -17.08
C SER A 242 6.18 -4.48 -16.24
N TYR A 243 5.02 -4.87 -15.71
CA TYR A 243 4.26 -4.00 -14.80
C TYR A 243 5.02 -3.63 -13.53
N PHE A 244 5.92 -4.49 -13.06
CA PHE A 244 6.77 -4.17 -11.91
C PHE A 244 7.82 -3.11 -12.29
N ASP A 245 8.42 -3.22 -13.46
CA ASP A 245 9.38 -2.26 -13.98
C ASP A 245 8.74 -0.88 -14.22
N LEU A 246 7.47 -0.87 -14.66
CA LEU A 246 6.67 0.35 -14.80
C LEU A 246 6.39 1.02 -13.45
N PHE A 247 6.10 0.24 -12.41
CA PHE A 247 5.96 0.78 -11.05
C PHE A 247 7.28 1.37 -10.55
N TYR A 248 8.40 0.66 -10.78
CA TYR A 248 9.74 1.19 -10.52
C TYR A 248 9.99 2.51 -11.25
N TYR A 249 9.68 2.58 -12.55
CA TYR A 249 9.77 3.81 -13.35
C TYR A 249 8.96 4.95 -12.72
N THR A 250 7.73 4.70 -12.28
CA THR A 250 6.91 5.71 -11.59
C THR A 250 7.60 6.21 -10.33
N VAL A 251 8.12 5.32 -9.49
CA VAL A 251 8.77 5.69 -8.22
C VAL A 251 10.03 6.52 -8.46
N ILE A 252 10.92 6.09 -9.37
CA ILE A 252 12.18 6.82 -9.63
C ILE A 252 11.91 8.17 -10.31
N THR A 253 10.87 8.27 -11.15
CA THR A 253 10.47 9.52 -11.81
C THR A 253 9.87 10.47 -10.78
N PHE A 254 8.98 9.97 -9.93
CA PHE A 254 8.37 10.75 -8.84
C PHE A 254 9.41 11.21 -7.81
N ALA A 255 10.41 10.37 -7.51
CA ALA A 255 11.51 10.72 -6.63
C ALA A 255 12.56 11.63 -7.30
N THR A 256 12.37 12.01 -8.56
CA THR A 256 13.31 12.83 -9.36
C THR A 256 14.71 12.19 -9.53
N ILE A 257 14.82 10.86 -9.42
CA ILE A 257 16.08 10.11 -9.60
C ILE A 257 16.36 9.92 -11.10
N GLY A 258 15.37 9.42 -11.84
CA GLY A 258 15.40 9.36 -13.31
C GLY A 258 16.61 8.65 -13.94
N TYR A 259 16.85 7.38 -13.64
CA TYR A 259 17.99 6.62 -14.17
C TYR A 259 18.03 6.51 -15.71
N GLY A 260 16.88 6.60 -16.39
CA GLY A 260 16.79 6.60 -17.85
C GLY A 260 16.86 5.21 -18.51
N ASP A 261 16.84 4.15 -17.71
CA ASP A 261 16.71 2.74 -18.14
C ASP A 261 15.36 2.42 -18.79
N ILE A 262 14.30 3.07 -18.30
CA ILE A 262 12.96 3.07 -18.87
C ILE A 262 12.59 4.50 -19.24
N SER A 263 12.24 4.71 -20.51
CA SER A 263 11.92 6.04 -21.04
C SER A 263 10.58 6.03 -21.79
N PRO A 264 9.78 7.11 -21.67
CA PRO A 264 8.53 7.23 -22.39
C PRO A 264 8.78 7.53 -23.88
N VAL A 265 8.31 6.65 -24.76
CA VAL A 265 8.49 6.78 -26.22
C VAL A 265 7.25 7.40 -26.86
N SER A 266 6.07 6.89 -26.52
CA SER A 266 4.80 7.36 -27.09
C SER A 266 4.36 8.71 -26.52
N THR A 267 3.50 9.40 -27.25
CA THR A 267 2.93 10.69 -26.82
C THR A 267 2.19 10.56 -25.49
N GLY A 268 1.41 9.48 -25.30
CA GLY A 268 0.71 9.20 -24.04
C GLY A 268 1.68 8.98 -22.86
N ALA A 269 2.75 8.22 -23.07
CA ALA A 269 3.76 7.99 -22.05
C ALA A 269 4.52 9.28 -21.67
N LYS A 270 4.80 10.14 -22.65
CA LYS A 270 5.45 11.44 -22.41
C LYS A 270 4.55 12.39 -21.61
N LEU A 271 3.27 12.46 -21.95
CA LEU A 271 2.29 13.22 -21.16
C LEU A 271 2.21 12.70 -19.72
N MET A 272 2.22 11.37 -19.55
CA MET A 272 2.21 10.76 -18.21
C MET A 272 3.47 11.13 -17.42
N ALA A 273 4.64 11.16 -18.05
CA ALA A 273 5.87 11.61 -17.41
C ALA A 273 5.78 13.08 -16.94
N VAL A 274 5.22 13.97 -17.75
CA VAL A 274 4.98 15.37 -17.36
C VAL A 274 4.05 15.47 -16.15
N ILE A 275 2.96 14.69 -16.15
CA ILE A 275 2.03 14.64 -15.02
C ILE A 275 2.77 14.19 -13.75
N ILE A 276 3.52 13.08 -13.80
CA ILE A 276 4.29 12.58 -12.64
C ILE A 276 5.24 13.66 -12.10
N SER A 277 5.96 14.36 -12.97
CA SER A 277 6.90 15.41 -12.57
C SER A 277 6.18 16.57 -11.86
N ILE A 278 5.06 17.07 -12.40
CA ILE A 278 4.29 18.14 -11.75
C ILE A 278 3.75 17.69 -10.39
N THR A 279 3.19 16.48 -10.33
CA THR A 279 2.66 15.92 -9.07
C THR A 279 3.76 15.76 -8.03
N SER A 280 4.94 15.32 -8.44
CA SER A 280 6.06 15.08 -7.53
C SER A 280 6.48 16.35 -6.82
N ILE A 281 6.67 17.45 -7.55
CA ILE A 281 7.08 18.74 -6.98
C ILE A 281 6.05 19.21 -5.94
N LEU A 282 4.76 19.14 -6.28
CA LEU A 282 3.68 19.52 -5.38
C LEU A 282 3.70 18.66 -4.11
N CYS A 283 3.68 17.33 -4.26
CA CYS A 283 3.57 16.41 -3.14
C CYS A 283 4.81 16.39 -2.25
N LEU A 284 6.01 16.43 -2.83
CA LEU A 284 7.27 16.40 -2.08
C LEU A 284 7.42 17.68 -1.24
N THR A 285 7.02 18.83 -1.79
CA THR A 285 7.02 20.12 -1.06
C THR A 285 6.09 20.08 0.15
N ILE A 286 4.90 19.51 -0.01
CA ILE A 286 3.91 19.36 1.07
C ILE A 286 4.44 18.41 2.15
N PHE A 287 4.93 17.25 1.72
CA PHE A 287 5.44 16.23 2.62
C PHE A 287 6.62 16.78 3.45
N LEU A 288 7.58 17.44 2.78
CA LEU A 288 8.74 18.02 3.43
C LEU A 288 8.35 19.14 4.42
N SER A 289 7.40 20.00 4.05
CA SER A 289 6.84 21.02 4.96
C SER A 289 6.24 20.40 6.22
N SER A 290 5.47 19.31 6.07
CA SER A 290 4.87 18.61 7.22
C SER A 290 5.92 17.97 8.13
N VAL A 291 7.02 17.44 7.56
CA VAL A 291 8.12 16.83 8.34
C VAL A 291 8.95 17.91 9.04
N MET A 292 9.27 19.02 8.36
CA MET A 292 10.04 20.12 8.98
C MET A 292 9.27 20.81 10.10
N SER A 293 7.95 20.92 9.97
CA SER A 293 7.08 21.46 11.03
C SER A 293 7.22 20.67 12.33
N TYR A 294 7.46 19.35 12.27
CA TYR A 294 7.71 18.50 13.44
C TYR A 294 9.11 18.72 14.03
N LYS A 295 10.13 18.91 13.19
CA LYS A 295 11.51 19.03 13.66
C LYS A 295 11.78 20.37 14.38
N ASN A 296 11.06 21.44 14.04
CA ASN A 296 11.29 22.75 14.64
C ASN A 296 10.67 22.91 16.05
N GLU A 297 9.94 21.91 16.53
CA GLU A 297 9.30 21.88 17.85
C GLU A 297 10.09 21.03 18.88
N GLU A 298 11.17 20.35 18.48
CA GLU A 298 12.16 19.67 19.35
C GLU A 298 13.42 20.53 19.54
#